data_AF-A3ZXR4-F1
#
_entry.id   AF-A3ZXR4-F1
#
_cell.length_a   1.000
_cell.length_b   1.000
_cell.length_c   1.000
_cell.angle_alpha   90.00
_cell.angle_beta   90.00
_cell.angle_gamma   90.00
#
_symmetry.space_group_name_H-M   'P 1'
#
loop_
_entity.id
_entity.type
_entity.pdbx_description
1 polymer ?
#
loop_
_entity_poly.entity_id
_entity_poly.type
_entity_poly.pdbx_seq_one_letter_code
_entity_poly.pdbx_strand_id
1 'polypeptide(L)'
;MTLDLEALLRIVGAMQLCVLFASALVPFQLNWKEELACLSKLHRQMYWVYAGYVVLSIVAFGLISLLNASQLAGGDFLARSFCLYAAIFWGLRLLLQAVFDVKEHLTKWWLKLGYHTLTVMFVCFTVIYAYSALRPN
;
A
#
# COMPACT_ATOMS: atom_id res chain seq x y z
N MET A 1 -25.15 -0.57 -10.55
CA MET A 1 -23.97 -1.30 -10.04
C MET A 1 -22.82 -0.38 -9.58
N THR A 2 -22.92 0.95 -9.74
CA THR A 2 -21.87 1.92 -9.35
C THR A 2 -21.77 2.16 -7.83
N LEU A 3 -22.90 2.10 -7.12
CA LEU A 3 -22.96 2.28 -5.67
C LEU A 3 -22.08 1.28 -4.89
N ASP A 4 -21.95 0.05 -5.41
CA ASP A 4 -21.12 -0.98 -4.78
C ASP A 4 -19.63 -0.71 -4.99
N LEU A 5 -19.21 -0.32 -6.21
CA LEU A 5 -17.81 -0.02 -6.48
C LEU A 5 -17.34 1.27 -5.77
N GLU A 6 -18.19 2.29 -5.70
CA GLU A 6 -17.87 3.51 -4.95
C GLU A 6 -17.58 3.18 -3.48
N ALA A 7 -18.43 2.37 -2.84
CA ALA A 7 -18.23 1.94 -1.48
C ALA A 7 -16.92 1.15 -1.32
N LEU A 8 -16.65 0.20 -2.23
CA LEU A 8 -15.38 -0.55 -2.23
C LEU A 8 -14.16 0.37 -2.34
N LEU A 9 -14.19 1.36 -3.22
CA LEU A 9 -13.09 2.32 -3.40
C LEU A 9 -12.90 3.21 -2.16
N ARG A 10 -13.97 3.61 -1.47
CA ARG A 10 -13.88 4.31 -0.18
C ARG A 10 -13.25 3.42 0.89
N ILE A 11 -13.70 2.18 1.00
CA ILE A 11 -13.17 1.22 1.99
C ILE A 11 -11.69 0.95 1.71
N VAL A 12 -11.31 0.74 0.45
CA VAL A 12 -9.91 0.59 0.02
C VAL A 12 -9.10 1.86 0.34
N GLY A 13 -9.67 3.04 0.12
CA GLY A 13 -9.06 4.31 0.50
C GLY A 13 -8.74 4.39 2.00
N ALA A 14 -9.73 4.07 2.86
CA ALA A 14 -9.55 4.04 4.31
C ALA A 14 -8.51 3.00 4.74
N MET A 15 -8.61 1.78 4.20
CA MET A 15 -7.72 0.67 4.51
C MET A 15 -6.25 0.99 4.17
N GLN A 16 -5.99 1.69 3.06
CA GLN A 16 -4.63 2.12 2.71
C GLN A 16 -4.05 3.10 3.73
N LEU A 17 -4.86 4.01 4.27
CA LEU A 17 -4.41 4.88 5.36
C LEU A 17 -4.11 4.08 6.63
N CYS A 18 -4.87 3.01 6.91
CA CYS A 18 -4.57 2.12 8.03
C CYS A 18 -3.21 1.39 7.87
N VAL A 19 -2.76 1.11 6.64
CA VAL A 19 -1.43 0.51 6.39
C VAL A 19 -0.31 1.41 6.92
N LEU A 20 -0.50 2.74 6.96
CA LEU A 20 0.50 3.67 7.48
C LEU A 20 0.85 3.42 8.94
N PHE A 21 -0.10 2.94 9.75
CA PHE A 21 0.20 2.55 11.13
C PHE A 21 1.17 1.37 11.18
N ALA A 22 0.95 0.35 10.34
CA ALA A 22 1.87 -0.76 10.24
C ALA A 22 3.25 -0.32 9.71
N SER A 23 3.28 0.54 8.68
CA SER A 23 4.52 1.09 8.13
C SER A 23 5.30 1.91 9.16
N ALA A 24 4.62 2.68 10.02
CA ALA A 24 5.27 3.47 11.07
C ALA A 24 5.89 2.59 12.17
N LEU A 25 5.41 1.37 12.39
CA LEU A 25 5.96 0.43 13.36
C LEU A 25 7.23 -0.28 12.86
N VAL A 26 7.41 -0.41 11.54
CA VAL A 26 8.52 -1.16 10.94
C VAL A 26 9.91 -0.66 11.40
N PRO A 27 10.23 0.65 11.38
CA PRO A 27 11.55 1.13 11.80
C PRO A 27 11.89 0.79 13.25
N PHE A 28 10.88 0.75 14.13
CA PHE A 28 11.05 0.40 15.53
C PHE A 28 11.19 -1.12 15.71
N GLN A 29 10.35 -1.91 15.03
CA GLN A 29 10.36 -3.37 15.16
C GLN A 29 11.63 -4.02 14.59
N LEU A 30 12.21 -3.39 13.55
CA LEU A 30 13.46 -3.83 12.91
C LEU A 30 14.69 -3.09 13.45
N ASN A 31 14.56 -2.29 14.51
CA ASN A 31 15.62 -1.50 15.11
C ASN A 31 16.54 -0.79 14.09
N TRP A 32 15.94 -0.07 13.13
CA TRP A 32 16.67 0.55 12.01
C TRP A 32 17.84 1.44 12.43
N LYS A 33 17.79 1.99 13.65
CA LYS A 33 18.89 2.78 14.19
C LYS A 33 20.18 1.97 14.32
N GLU A 34 20.09 0.73 14.80
CA GLU A 34 21.22 -0.18 14.97
C GLU A 34 21.56 -0.90 13.67
N GLU A 35 20.57 -1.48 13.00
CA GLU A 35 20.76 -2.25 11.76
C GLU A 35 21.37 -1.41 10.63
N LEU A 36 20.96 -0.15 10.49
CA LEU A 36 21.49 0.72 9.44
C LEU A 36 22.77 1.45 9.86
N ALA A 37 23.27 1.28 11.10
CA ALA A 37 24.42 2.01 11.61
C ALA A 37 25.72 1.70 10.84
N CYS A 38 25.84 0.49 10.29
CA CYS A 38 26.97 0.08 9.46
C CYS A 38 27.02 0.80 8.11
N LEU A 39 25.91 1.41 7.67
CA LEU A 39 25.82 2.12 6.40
C LEU A 39 26.34 3.56 6.52
N SER A 40 26.89 4.07 5.40
CA SER A 40 27.27 5.47 5.32
C SER A 40 26.04 6.39 5.50
N LYS A 41 26.29 7.64 5.93
CA LYS A 41 25.22 8.62 6.20
C LYS A 41 24.26 8.79 5.02
N LEU A 42 24.79 8.85 3.80
CA LEU A 42 23.99 9.01 2.58
C LEU A 42 23.02 7.84 2.38
N HIS A 43 23.49 6.60 2.49
CA HIS A 43 22.64 5.42 2.33
C HIS A 43 21.52 5.38 3.38
N ARG A 44 21.81 5.73 4.64
CA ARG A 44 20.77 5.82 5.68
C ARG A 44 19.72 6.89 5.35
N GLN A 45 20.15 8.04 4.83
CA GLN A 45 19.23 9.11 4.41
C GLN A 45 18.35 8.64 3.24
N MET A 46 18.90 7.89 2.28
CA MET A 46 18.13 7.35 1.16
C MET A 46 17.00 6.43 1.62
N TYR A 47 17.23 5.57 2.62
CA TYR A 47 16.16 4.75 3.22
C TYR A 47 14.98 5.61 3.72
N TRP A 48 15.26 6.72 4.41
CA TRP A 48 14.21 7.63 4.90
C TRP A 48 13.52 8.40 3.76
N VAL A 49 14.26 8.83 2.75
CA VAL A 49 13.69 9.51 1.56
C VAL A 49 12.75 8.57 0.82
N TYR A 50 13.17 7.32 0.56
CA TYR A 50 12.34 6.34 -0.12
C TYR A 50 11.11 5.95 0.69
N ALA A 51 11.27 5.75 2.01
CA ALA A 51 10.13 5.54 2.90
C ALA A 51 9.14 6.72 2.84
N GLY A 52 9.65 7.96 2.80
CA GLY A 52 8.83 9.17 2.64
C GLY A 52 8.03 9.18 1.34
N TYR A 53 8.64 8.84 0.20
CA TYR A 53 7.92 8.75 -1.08
C TYR A 53 6.83 7.69 -1.07
N VAL A 54 7.08 6.54 -0.45
CA VAL A 54 6.10 5.46 -0.31
C VAL A 54 4.93 5.90 0.58
N VAL A 55 5.21 6.48 1.75
CA VAL A 55 4.18 6.99 2.66
C VAL A 55 3.33 8.06 1.98
N LEU A 56 3.96 9.02 1.31
CA LEU A 56 3.26 10.08 0.58
C LEU A 56 2.35 9.49 -0.51
N SER A 57 2.83 8.48 -1.24
CA SER A 57 2.04 7.81 -2.27
C SER A 57 0.81 7.11 -1.66
N ILE A 58 0.97 6.40 -0.55
CA ILE A 58 -0.14 5.72 0.15
C ILE A 58 -1.16 6.75 0.67
N VAL A 59 -0.70 7.87 1.24
CA VAL A 59 -1.58 8.97 1.67
C VAL A 59 -2.36 9.51 0.47
N ALA A 60 -1.69 9.80 -0.64
CA ALA A 60 -2.33 10.31 -1.85
C ALA A 60 -3.38 9.32 -2.37
N PHE A 61 -3.06 8.03 -2.46
CA PHE A 61 -4.01 7.02 -2.92
C PHE A 61 -5.21 6.87 -2.01
N GLY A 62 -4.97 6.83 -0.69
CA GLY A 62 -6.02 6.77 0.31
C GLY A 62 -6.97 7.95 0.23
N LEU A 63 -6.43 9.17 0.22
CA LEU A 63 -7.22 10.40 0.17
C LEU A 63 -7.97 10.56 -1.17
N ILE A 64 -7.31 10.33 -2.30
CA ILE A 64 -7.96 10.41 -3.61
C ILE A 64 -9.13 9.42 -3.67
N SER A 65 -8.93 8.20 -3.16
CA SER A 65 -9.97 7.17 -3.20
C SER A 65 -11.11 7.42 -2.22
N LEU A 66 -10.84 8.02 -1.06
CA LEU A 66 -11.88 8.41 -0.11
C LEU A 66 -12.73 9.58 -0.62
N LEU A 67 -12.06 10.64 -1.09
CA LEU A 67 -12.70 11.90 -1.43
C LEU A 67 -13.34 11.87 -2.83
N ASN A 68 -12.77 11.11 -3.76
CA ASN A 68 -13.21 11.08 -5.17
C ASN A 68 -13.72 9.70 -5.60
N ALA A 69 -14.18 8.87 -4.65
CA ALA A 69 -14.65 7.52 -4.93
C ALA A 69 -15.71 7.45 -6.04
N SER A 70 -16.65 8.40 -6.05
CA SER A 70 -17.72 8.45 -7.05
C SER A 70 -17.18 8.73 -8.46
N GLN A 71 -16.20 9.62 -8.58
CA GLN A 71 -15.51 9.91 -9.84
C GLN A 71 -14.69 8.71 -10.31
N LEU A 72 -13.95 8.08 -9.40
CA LEU A 72 -13.21 6.85 -9.69
C LEU A 72 -14.13 5.71 -10.13
N ALA A 73 -15.28 5.55 -9.47
CA ALA A 73 -16.33 4.60 -9.83
C ALA A 73 -17.12 5.01 -11.08
N GLY A 74 -16.96 6.24 -11.58
CA GLY A 74 -17.46 6.68 -12.88
C GLY A 74 -16.63 6.11 -14.03
N GLY A 75 -15.32 5.92 -13.82
CA GLY A 75 -14.45 5.21 -14.76
C GLY A 75 -14.16 5.99 -16.05
N ASP A 76 -14.08 7.31 -15.99
CA ASP A 76 -13.50 8.09 -17.08
C ASP A 76 -12.01 7.73 -17.31
N PHE A 77 -11.38 8.32 -18.32
CA PHE A 77 -9.99 8.01 -18.67
C PHE A 77 -9.01 8.30 -17.52
N LEU A 78 -9.22 9.39 -16.77
CA LEU A 78 -8.35 9.77 -15.66
C LEU A 78 -8.53 8.82 -14.47
N ALA A 79 -9.78 8.52 -14.12
CA ALA A 79 -10.13 7.55 -13.10
C ALA A 79 -9.52 6.18 -13.37
N ARG A 80 -9.64 5.68 -14.61
CA ARG A 80 -9.05 4.38 -15.01
C ARG A 80 -7.53 4.41 -14.97
N SER A 81 -6.91 5.50 -15.41
CA SER A 81 -5.45 5.67 -15.38
C SER A 81 -4.90 5.69 -13.96
N PHE A 82 -5.57 6.41 -13.06
CA PHE A 82 -5.24 6.42 -11.64
C PHE A 82 -5.41 5.03 -11.01
N CYS A 83 -6.55 4.37 -11.25
CA CYS A 83 -6.79 3.02 -10.75
C CYS A 83 -5.73 2.03 -11.28
N LEU A 84 -5.35 2.12 -12.56
CA LEU A 84 -4.30 1.27 -13.11
C LEU A 84 -2.96 1.52 -12.42
N TYR A 85 -2.60 2.77 -12.20
CA TYR A 85 -1.37 3.13 -11.48
C TYR A 85 -1.36 2.58 -10.05
N ALA A 86 -2.46 2.75 -9.31
CA ALA A 86 -2.60 2.21 -7.96
C ALA A 86 -2.53 0.66 -7.95
N ALA A 87 -3.15 0.01 -8.93
CA ALA A 87 -3.09 -1.45 -9.09
C ALA A 87 -1.64 -1.93 -9.31
N ILE A 88 -0.89 -1.25 -10.18
CA ILE A 88 0.51 -1.57 -10.45
C ILE A 88 1.36 -1.35 -9.19
N PHE A 89 1.18 -0.24 -8.49
CA PHE A 89 1.92 0.06 -7.27
C PHE A 89 1.73 -1.03 -6.21
N TRP A 90 0.48 -1.40 -5.91
CA TRP A 90 0.19 -2.44 -4.91
C TRP A 90 0.57 -3.84 -5.40
N GLY A 91 0.41 -4.12 -6.70
CA GLY A 91 0.83 -5.37 -7.31
C GLY A 91 2.34 -5.57 -7.21
N LEU A 92 3.14 -4.55 -7.55
CA LEU A 92 4.59 -4.57 -7.34
C LEU A 92 4.95 -4.75 -5.87
N ARG A 93 4.27 -4.03 -4.96
CA ARG A 93 4.50 -4.19 -3.51
C ARG A 93 4.21 -5.62 -3.02
N LEU A 94 3.20 -6.28 -3.58
CA LEU A 94 2.86 -7.68 -3.28
C LEU A 94 3.92 -8.64 -3.85
N LEU A 95 4.36 -8.43 -5.10
CA LEU A 95 5.39 -9.26 -5.73
C LEU A 95 6.73 -9.18 -4.99
N LEU A 96 7.16 -7.97 -4.62
CA LEU A 96 8.39 -7.76 -3.84
C LEU A 96 8.34 -8.45 -2.47
N GLN A 97 7.15 -8.67 -1.92
CA GLN A 97 7.01 -9.41 -0.66
C GLN A 97 7.51 -10.84 -0.74
N ALA A 98 7.44 -11.48 -1.91
CA ALA A 98 7.97 -12.84 -2.11
C ALA A 98 9.51 -12.88 -2.15
N VAL A 99 10.16 -11.73 -2.40
CA VAL A 99 11.62 -11.62 -2.45
C VAL A 99 12.22 -11.37 -1.07
N PHE A 100 11.47 -10.75 -0.15
CA PHE A 100 11.95 -10.46 1.19
C PHE A 100 11.98 -11.69 2.11
N ASP A 101 13.13 -11.98 2.72
CA ASP A 101 13.21 -12.95 3.81
C ASP A 101 12.82 -12.31 5.15
N VAL A 102 11.55 -12.44 5.49
CA VAL A 102 10.96 -11.86 6.70
C VAL A 102 10.90 -12.85 7.87
N LYS A 103 11.27 -14.12 7.67
CA LYS A 103 10.96 -15.20 8.64
C LYS A 103 11.57 -14.95 10.00
N GLU A 104 12.80 -14.47 10.03
CA GLU A 104 13.54 -14.16 11.27
C GLU A 104 12.88 -13.03 12.09
N HIS A 105 12.13 -12.15 11.44
CA HIS A 105 11.49 -10.99 12.06
C HIS A 105 10.04 -11.27 12.50
N LEU A 106 9.44 -12.38 12.08
CA LEU A 106 8.08 -12.80 12.42
C LEU A 106 8.03 -13.71 13.65
N THR A 107 8.68 -13.29 14.73
CA THR A 107 8.85 -14.11 15.95
C THR A 107 7.58 -14.22 16.79
N LYS A 108 6.74 -13.17 16.80
CA LYS A 108 5.51 -13.10 17.60
C LYS A 108 4.28 -13.41 16.75
N TRP A 109 3.27 -14.00 17.36
CA TRP A 109 2.02 -14.38 16.66
C TRP A 109 1.31 -13.17 16.02
N TRP A 110 1.30 -12.01 16.69
CA TRP A 110 0.68 -10.80 16.18
C TRP A 110 1.43 -10.19 15.00
N LEU A 111 2.75 -10.39 14.90
CA LEU A 111 3.55 -9.99 13.73
C LEU A 111 3.22 -10.86 12.52
N LYS A 112 3.06 -12.18 12.72
CA LYS A 112 2.59 -13.10 11.68
C LYS A 112 1.18 -12.73 11.21
N LEU A 113 0.28 -12.45 12.16
CA LEU A 113 -1.08 -12.01 11.83
C LEU A 113 -1.05 -10.70 11.03
N GLY A 114 -0.30 -9.69 11.49
CA GLY A 114 -0.15 -8.42 10.78
C GLY A 114 0.40 -8.61 9.35
N TYR A 115 1.41 -9.46 9.18
CA TYR A 115 1.98 -9.80 7.88
C TYR A 115 0.94 -10.41 6.92
N HIS A 116 0.18 -11.42 7.38
CA HIS A 116 -0.87 -12.03 6.56
C HIS A 116 -2.03 -11.07 6.27
N THR A 117 -2.46 -10.28 7.26
CA THR A 117 -3.49 -9.25 7.06
C THR A 117 -3.06 -8.23 6.01
N LEU A 118 -1.84 -7.70 6.11
CA LEU A 118 -1.29 -6.78 5.10
C LEU A 118 -1.23 -7.42 3.71
N THR A 119 -0.87 -8.70 3.63
CA THR A 119 -0.84 -9.45 2.37
C THR A 119 -2.23 -9.49 1.72
N VAL A 120 -3.26 -9.85 2.50
CA VAL A 120 -4.65 -9.86 2.05
C VAL A 120 -5.08 -8.46 1.60
N MET A 121 -4.73 -7.41 2.35
CA MET A 121 -5.02 -6.03 1.98
C MET A 121 -4.37 -5.66 0.64
N PHE A 122 -3.09 -5.98 0.42
CA PHE A 122 -2.40 -5.67 -0.83
C PHE A 122 -3.00 -6.42 -2.03
N VAL A 123 -3.39 -7.68 -1.84
CA VAL A 123 -4.14 -8.45 -2.86
C VAL A 123 -5.46 -7.74 -3.18
N CYS A 124 -6.25 -7.41 -2.16
CA CYS A 124 -7.53 -6.72 -2.34
C CYS A 124 -7.36 -5.38 -3.07
N PHE A 125 -6.38 -4.56 -2.68
CA PHE A 125 -6.12 -3.28 -3.34
C PHE A 125 -5.78 -3.48 -4.82
N THR A 126 -4.85 -4.40 -5.10
CA THR A 126 -4.43 -4.71 -6.47
C THR A 126 -5.61 -5.14 -7.33
N VAL A 127 -6.43 -6.08 -6.84
CA VAL A 127 -7.57 -6.62 -7.58
C VAL A 127 -8.67 -5.57 -7.77
N ILE A 128 -9.04 -4.82 -6.73
CA ILE A 128 -10.12 -3.82 -6.80
C ILE A 128 -9.74 -2.69 -7.75
N TYR A 129 -8.51 -2.19 -7.68
CA TYR A 129 -8.04 -1.15 -8.59
C TYR A 129 -7.87 -1.65 -10.03
N ALA A 130 -7.35 -2.87 -10.23
CA ALA A 130 -7.25 -3.47 -11.55
C ALA A 130 -8.63 -3.65 -12.19
N TYR A 131 -9.61 -4.13 -11.42
CA TYR A 131 -11.00 -4.25 -11.87
C TYR A 131 -11.59 -2.87 -12.21
N SER A 132 -11.38 -1.88 -11.36
CA SER A 132 -11.86 -0.51 -11.58
C SER A 132 -11.28 0.12 -12.85
N ALA A 133 -10.03 -0.21 -13.18
CA ALA A 133 -9.34 0.26 -14.38
C ALA A 133 -9.78 -0.45 -15.67
N LEU A 134 -10.00 -1.77 -15.62
CA LEU A 134 -10.14 -2.61 -16.81
C LEU A 134 -11.59 -2.98 -17.14
N ARG A 135 -12.55 -2.73 -16.26
CA ARG A 135 -13.95 -3.09 -16.51
C ARG A 135 -14.50 -2.43 -17.80
N PRO A 136 -15.36 -3.11 -18.55
CA PRO A 136 -16.06 -2.52 -19.69
C PRO A 136 -17.01 -1.40 -19.21
N ASN A 137 -17.24 -0.42 -20.08
CA ASN A 137 -18.23 0.66 -19.86
C ASN A 137 -19.66 0.14 -19.95
#